data_AF-K2DGH4-F1
#
_entry.id   AF-K2DGH4-F1
#
_cell.length_a   1.000
_cell.length_b   1.000
_cell.length_c   1.000
_cell.angle_alpha   90.00
_cell.angle_beta   90.00
_cell.angle_gamma   90.00
#
_symmetry.space_group_name_H-M   'P 1'
#
loop_
_entity.id
_entity.type
_entity.pdbx_description
1 polymer ?
#
loop_
_entity_poly.entity_id
_entity_poly.type
_entity_poly.pdbx_seq_one_letter_code
_entity_poly.pdbx_strand_id
1 'polypeptide(L)'
;PANLEELFTKYSNEYSVDREHMKRIAHCESGLNPGAATSLYGGLYQFSQSLWISTRTRMGHDNNPDLRFNAEEAIRTAAFMISQNHLGIWPNCNS
;
A
#
# COMPACT_ATOMS: atom_id res chain seq x y z
N PRO A 1 -15.99 -9.61 2.08
CA PRO A 1 -14.56 -9.80 1.78
C PRO A 1 -14.16 -8.95 0.57
N ALA A 2 -13.17 -8.07 0.71
CA ALA A 2 -12.64 -7.32 -0.43
C ALA A 2 -11.87 -8.30 -1.33
N ASN A 3 -12.17 -8.29 -2.64
CA ASN A 3 -11.40 -9.07 -3.59
C ASN A 3 -10.09 -8.33 -3.87
N LEU A 4 -9.00 -8.75 -3.21
CA LEU A 4 -7.69 -8.12 -3.35
C LEU A 4 -7.21 -8.11 -4.80
N GLU A 5 -7.49 -9.15 -5.59
CA GLU A 5 -7.08 -9.24 -6.99
C GLU A 5 -7.74 -8.15 -7.87
N GLU A 6 -9.01 -7.85 -7.61
CA GLU A 6 -9.72 -6.76 -8.29
C GLU A 6 -9.13 -5.40 -7.90
N LEU A 7 -8.81 -5.20 -6.63
CA LEU A 7 -8.20 -3.95 -6.14
C LEU A 7 -6.80 -3.76 -6.70
N PHE A 8 -5.96 -4.81 -6.70
CA PHE A 8 -4.64 -4.76 -7.32
C PHE A 8 -4.75 -4.42 -8.79
N THR A 9 -5.65 -5.07 -9.53
CA THR A 9 -5.87 -4.80 -10.96
C THR A 9 -6.35 -3.36 -11.21
N LYS A 10 -7.32 -2.89 -10.41
CA LYS A 10 -7.86 -1.53 -10.52
C LYS A 10 -6.76 -0.47 -10.38
N TYR A 11 -6.01 -0.52 -9.28
CA TYR A 11 -5.04 0.52 -8.96
C TYR A 11 -3.69 0.35 -9.68
N SER A 12 -3.31 -0.87 -10.05
CA SER A 12 -2.16 -1.06 -10.95
C SER A 12 -2.41 -0.39 -12.30
N ASN A 13 -3.63 -0.52 -12.82
CA ASN A 13 -4.01 0.13 -14.07
C ASN A 13 -4.14 1.65 -13.92
N GLU A 14 -4.81 2.13 -12.86
CA GLU A 14 -4.99 3.57 -12.58
C GLU A 14 -3.65 4.32 -12.52
N TYR A 15 -2.64 3.73 -11.85
CA TYR A 15 -1.33 4.36 -11.66
C TYR A 15 -0.25 3.88 -12.65
N SER A 16 -0.61 3.01 -13.61
CA SER A 16 0.33 2.42 -14.58
C SER A 16 1.56 1.76 -13.94
N VAL A 17 1.36 0.93 -12.91
CA VAL A 17 2.41 0.21 -12.18
C VAL A 17 2.28 -1.31 -12.33
N ASP A 18 3.37 -2.05 -12.07
CA ASP A 18 3.35 -3.52 -12.11
C ASP A 18 2.50 -4.10 -10.96
N ARG A 19 1.40 -4.76 -11.33
CA ARG A 19 0.49 -5.44 -10.40
C ARG A 19 1.18 -6.55 -9.61
N GLU A 20 2.00 -7.36 -10.26
CA GLU A 20 2.67 -8.47 -9.58
C GLU A 20 3.73 -7.95 -8.60
N HIS A 21 4.35 -6.80 -8.90
CA HIS A 21 5.21 -6.11 -7.96
C HIS A 21 4.44 -5.64 -6.72
N MET A 22 3.28 -5.00 -6.91
CA MET A 22 2.41 -4.61 -5.80
C MET A 22 2.02 -5.80 -4.91
N LYS A 23 1.70 -6.93 -5.51
CA LYS A 23 1.34 -8.17 -4.80
C LYS A 23 2.52 -8.76 -4.03
N ARG A 24 3.71 -8.81 -4.65
CA ARG A 24 4.95 -9.29 -4.00
C ARG A 24 5.25 -8.50 -2.74
N ILE A 25 5.19 -7.16 -2.80
CA ILE A 25 5.38 -6.31 -1.63
C ILE A 25 4.33 -6.60 -0.56
N ALA A 26 3.04 -6.59 -0.91
CA ALA A 26 1.97 -6.83 0.06
C ALA A 26 2.06 -8.21 0.74
N HIS A 27 2.46 -9.24 -0.01
CA HIS A 27 2.72 -10.57 0.54
C HIS A 27 3.93 -10.59 1.46
N CYS A 28 5.04 -9.95 1.06
CA CYS A 28 6.25 -9.84 1.87
C CYS A 28 6.00 -9.12 3.21
N GLU A 29 5.24 -8.02 3.17
CA GLU A 29 4.99 -7.15 4.33
C GLU A 29 3.95 -7.71 5.32
N SER A 30 2.93 -8.42 4.83
CA SER A 30 1.77 -8.80 5.67
C SER A 30 1.21 -10.19 5.42
N GLY A 31 1.75 -10.94 4.45
CA GLY A 31 1.11 -12.16 3.96
C GLY A 31 -0.28 -11.89 3.35
N LEU A 32 -0.48 -10.72 2.74
CA LEU A 32 -1.78 -10.25 2.21
C LEU A 32 -2.87 -10.05 3.29
N ASN A 33 -2.48 -9.75 4.53
CA ASN A 33 -3.41 -9.48 5.63
C ASN A 33 -3.58 -7.95 5.88
N PRO A 34 -4.75 -7.35 5.55
CA PRO A 34 -5.00 -5.93 5.81
C PRO A 34 -5.02 -5.56 7.30
N GLY A 35 -5.21 -6.53 8.20
CA GLY A 35 -5.16 -6.33 9.64
C GLY A 35 -3.77 -6.49 10.25
N ALA A 36 -2.73 -6.76 9.46
CA ALA A 36 -1.37 -6.93 9.98
C ALA A 36 -0.88 -5.63 10.62
N ALA A 37 -0.28 -5.73 11.81
CA ALA A 37 0.27 -4.59 12.53
C ALA A 37 1.59 -4.97 13.19
N THR A 38 2.60 -4.14 13.01
CA THR A 38 3.92 -4.30 13.62
C THR A 38 4.36 -2.98 14.21
N SER A 39 4.29 -2.84 15.55
CA SER A 39 4.64 -1.60 16.26
C SER A 39 3.88 -0.39 15.68
N LEU A 40 4.55 0.51 14.95
CA LEU A 40 3.98 1.71 14.33
C LEU A 40 3.47 1.51 12.89
N TYR A 41 3.72 0.33 12.32
CA TYR A 41 3.39 -0.03 10.94
C TYR A 41 2.10 -0.84 10.89
N GLY A 42 1.32 -0.67 9.82
CA GLY A 42 0.03 -1.34 9.68
C GLY A 42 -0.43 -1.52 8.26
N GLY A 43 -1.31 -2.50 8.07
CA GLY A 43 -1.96 -2.79 6.80
C GLY A 43 -1.18 -3.72 5.89
N LEU A 44 -1.71 -3.88 4.68
CA LEU A 44 -1.13 -4.74 3.63
C LEU A 44 0.33 -4.42 3.30
N TYR A 45 0.69 -3.14 3.38
CA TYR A 45 1.99 -2.62 2.98
C TYR A 45 2.84 -2.12 4.16
N GLN A 46 2.39 -2.39 5.39
CA GLN A 46 3.06 -1.95 6.62
C GLN A 46 3.49 -0.48 6.55
N PHE A 47 2.58 0.43 6.15
CA PHE A 47 2.88 1.86 6.16
C PHE A 47 3.06 2.35 7.59
N SER A 48 3.96 3.31 7.85
CA SER A 48 4.00 4.05 9.12
C SER A 48 2.94 5.16 9.14
N GLN A 49 2.58 5.68 10.32
CA GLN A 49 1.57 6.75 10.44
C GLN A 49 2.03 8.03 9.73
N SER A 50 3.29 8.43 9.94
CA SER A 50 3.86 9.65 9.35
C SER A 50 3.96 9.56 7.82
N LEU A 51 4.37 8.40 7.30
CA LEU A 51 4.45 8.17 5.86
C LEU A 51 3.05 8.16 5.23
N TRP A 52 2.08 7.54 5.88
CA TRP A 52 0.69 7.57 5.42
C TRP A 52 0.15 8.99 5.34
N ILE A 53 0.25 9.75 6.43
CA ILE A 53 -0.28 11.11 6.50
C ILE A 53 0.32 11.97 5.39
N SER A 54 1.64 11.95 5.23
CA SER A 54 2.33 12.75 4.20
C SER A 54 1.96 12.31 2.78
N THR A 55 1.87 11.00 2.51
CA THR A 55 1.52 10.45 1.19
C THR A 55 0.09 10.78 0.82
N ARG A 56 -0.87 10.54 1.72
CA ARG A 56 -2.30 10.82 1.50
C ARG A 56 -2.58 12.30 1.31
N THR A 57 -1.88 13.16 2.06
CA THR A 57 -1.93 14.61 1.87
C THR A 57 -1.46 15.00 0.46
N ARG A 58 -0.37 14.41 -0.05
CA ARG A 58 0.09 14.64 -1.44
C ARG A 58 -0.90 14.13 -2.49
N MET A 59 -1.64 13.06 -2.20
CA MET A 59 -2.69 12.55 -3.09
C MET A 59 -3.97 13.39 -3.06
N GLY A 60 -4.13 14.32 -2.11
CA GLY A 60 -5.39 15.05 -1.90
C GLY A 60 -6.51 14.17 -1.34
N HIS A 61 -6.17 13.10 -0.61
CA HIS A 61 -7.12 12.16 -0.01
C HIS A 61 -7.12 12.23 1.53
N ASP A 62 -8.14 11.64 2.15
CA ASP A 62 -8.23 11.49 3.61
C ASP A 62 -6.95 10.85 4.16
N ASN A 63 -6.30 11.54 5.10
CA ASN A 63 -5.02 11.18 5.66
C ASN A 63 -5.13 10.50 7.04
N ASN A 64 -6.33 10.09 7.46
CA ASN A 64 -6.54 9.32 8.67
C ASN A 64 -5.66 8.05 8.68
N PRO A 65 -4.73 7.87 9.64
CA PRO A 65 -3.80 6.75 9.69
C PRO A 65 -4.45 5.37 9.85
N ASP A 66 -5.70 5.29 10.31
CA ASP A 66 -6.42 4.02 10.45
C ASP A 66 -6.84 3.44 9.10
N LEU A 67 -6.92 4.27 8.06
CA LEU A 67 -7.20 3.82 6.70
C LEU A 67 -6.08 2.95 6.11
N ARG A 68 -4.89 2.89 6.75
CA ARG A 68 -3.86 1.89 6.40
C ARG A 68 -4.36 0.46 6.50
N PHE A 69 -5.32 0.18 7.39
CA PHE A 69 -5.90 -1.16 7.57
C PHE A 69 -7.05 -1.44 6.60
N ASN A 70 -7.47 -0.45 5.82
CA ASN A 70 -8.41 -0.64 4.72
C ASN A 70 -7.63 -1.12 3.48
N ALA A 71 -7.97 -2.31 2.96
CA ALA A 71 -7.28 -2.93 1.84
C ALA A 71 -7.28 -2.05 0.57
N GLU A 72 -8.41 -1.42 0.24
CA GLU A 72 -8.53 -0.56 -0.93
C GLU A 72 -7.65 0.68 -0.79
N GLU A 73 -7.73 1.37 0.34
CA GLU A 73 -6.93 2.57 0.58
C GLU A 73 -5.44 2.26 0.64
N ALA A 74 -5.05 1.12 1.22
CA ALA A 74 -3.66 0.68 1.27
C ALA A 74 -3.10 0.37 -0.13
N ILE A 75 -3.85 -0.40 -0.94
CA ILE A 75 -3.46 -0.74 -2.32
C ILE A 75 -3.36 0.50 -3.19
N ARG A 76 -4.34 1.41 -3.10
CA ARG A 76 -4.32 2.69 -3.83
C ARG A 76 -3.10 3.54 -3.46
N THR A 77 -2.80 3.64 -2.17
CA THR A 77 -1.69 4.46 -1.67
C THR A 77 -0.34 3.86 -2.08
N ALA A 78 -0.21 2.52 -2.06
CA ALA A 78 0.98 1.85 -2.55
C ALA A 78 1.19 2.05 -4.05
N ALA A 79 0.13 1.93 -4.86
CA ALA A 79 0.18 2.18 -6.30
C ALA A 79 0.68 3.60 -6.60
N PHE A 80 0.15 4.60 -5.90
CA PHE A 80 0.65 5.97 -5.99
C PHE A 80 2.14 6.05 -5.66
N MET A 81 2.59 5.53 -4.51
CA MET A 81 4.01 5.58 -4.14
C MET A 81 4.94 4.92 -5.15
N ILE A 82 4.54 3.76 -5.69
CA ILE A 82 5.30 3.05 -6.72
C ILE A 82 5.36 3.89 -8.01
N SER A 83 4.27 4.54 -8.41
CA SER A 83 4.25 5.43 -9.60
C SER A 83 5.18 6.63 -9.44
N GLN A 84 5.44 7.06 -8.21
CA GLN A 84 6.37 8.14 -7.88
C GLN A 84 7.82 7.63 -7.69
N ASN A 85 8.09 6.36 -8.01
CA ASN A 85 9.40 5.70 -7.86
C ASN A 85 9.91 5.65 -6.40
N HIS A 86 9.00 5.69 -5.42
CA HIS A 86 9.35 5.62 -3.99
C HIS A 86 9.43 4.17 -3.49
N LEU A 87 10.22 3.32 -4.16
CA LEU A 87 10.35 1.89 -3.81
C LEU A 87 11.23 1.62 -2.57
N GLY A 88 12.08 2.59 -2.21
CA GLY A 88 13.02 2.47 -1.09
C GLY A 88 12.38 2.33 0.30
N ILE A 89 11.05 2.47 0.40
CA ILE A 89 10.32 2.26 1.65
C ILE A 89 10.12 0.77 1.98
N TRP A 90 10.29 -0.12 1.00
CA TRP A 90 10.20 -1.58 1.15
C TRP A 90 11.53 -2.26 0.79
N PRO A 91 12.64 -1.97 1.51
CA PRO A 91 13.99 -2.37 1.10
C PRO A 91 14.17 -3.89 0.98
N ASN A 92 13.40 -4.69 1.72
CA ASN A 92 13.51 -6.14 1.77
C ASN A 92 12.52 -6.88 0.86
N CYS A 93 11.62 -6.16 0.18
CA CYS A 93 10.51 -6.76 -0.57
C CYS A 93 10.56 -6.49 -2.08
N ASN A 94 11.71 -6.00 -2.58
CA ASN A 94 11.93 -5.66 -3.98
C ASN A 94 12.57 -6.79 -4.81
N SER A 95 12.93 -7.92 -4.19
CA SER A 95 13.60 -9.08 -4.82
C SER A 95 12.65 -10.08 -5.46
#